data_AF-A0A5Q4E1C2-F1
#
_entry.id   AF-A0A5Q4E1C2-F1
#
_cell.length_a   1.000
_cell.length_b   1.000
_cell.length_c   1.000
_cell.angle_alpha   90.00
_cell.angle_beta   90.00
_cell.angle_gamma   90.00
#
_symmetry.space_group_name_H-M   'P 1'
#
loop_
_entity.id
_entity.type
_entity.pdbx_description
1 polymer ?
#
loop_
_entity_poly.entity_id
_entity_poly.type
_entity_poly.pdbx_seq_one_letter_code
_entity_poly.pdbx_strand_id
1 'polypeptide(L)'
;MTPMMFDDPKALESPATVTLAISVATFPIVCLVALALSWLVFALPALAHFPYRYTWACGLTALPLINVSIGGLALAWISYFNDGFFS
;
A
#
# COMPACT_ATOMS: atom_id res chain seq x y z
N MET A 1 -8.91 14.70 -25.91
CA MET A 1 -8.99 13.78 -24.76
C MET A 1 -7.61 13.79 -24.13
N THR A 2 -7.49 14.18 -22.86
CA THR A 2 -6.20 14.06 -22.16
C THR A 2 -5.87 12.57 -22.05
N PRO A 3 -4.69 12.12 -22.50
CA PRO A 3 -4.29 10.73 -22.33
C PRO A 3 -4.41 10.35 -20.85
N MET A 4 -5.01 9.20 -20.56
CA MET A 4 -5.03 8.70 -19.19
C MET A 4 -3.60 8.34 -18.79
N MET A 5 -3.27 8.48 -17.51
CA MET A 5 -1.92 8.31 -16.95
C MET A 5 -1.24 6.98 -17.31
N PHE A 6 -2.02 5.94 -17.63
CA PHE A 6 -1.53 4.62 -18.06
C PHE A 6 -1.53 4.41 -19.58
N ASP A 7 -2.16 5.29 -20.36
CA ASP A 7 -2.25 5.22 -21.83
C ASP A 7 -1.11 6.00 -22.51
N ASP A 8 -0.29 6.74 -21.76
CA ASP A 8 0.88 7.44 -22.29
C ASP A 8 1.98 6.44 -22.66
N PRO A 9 2.56 6.48 -23.88
CA PRO A 9 3.72 5.62 -24.22
C PRO A 9 4.93 5.82 -23.30
N LYS A 10 5.02 6.95 -22.58
CA LYS A 10 6.04 7.23 -21.56
C LYS A 10 5.59 6.89 -20.13
N ALA A 11 4.45 6.22 -19.97
CA ALA A 11 3.91 5.84 -18.66
C ALA A 11 4.90 5.03 -17.81
N LEU A 12 5.78 4.25 -18.41
CA LEU A 12 6.82 3.49 -17.70
C LEU A 12 8.02 4.36 -17.25
N GLU A 13 8.21 5.52 -17.87
CA GLU A 13 9.25 6.49 -17.52
C GLU A 13 8.77 7.45 -16.42
N SER A 14 7.45 7.59 -16.26
CA SER A 14 6.86 8.42 -15.21
C SER A 14 6.92 7.73 -13.83
N PRO A 15 7.65 8.30 -12.85
CA PRO A 15 7.76 7.71 -11.53
C PRO A 15 6.41 7.66 -10.79
N ALA A 16 5.48 8.58 -11.11
CA ALA A 16 4.15 8.57 -10.52
C ALA A 16 3.31 7.38 -11.00
N THR A 17 3.34 7.09 -12.30
CA THR A 17 2.63 5.94 -12.88
C THR A 17 3.15 4.63 -12.33
N VAL A 18 4.47 4.48 -12.25
CA VAL A 18 5.09 3.30 -11.66
C VAL A 18 4.71 3.17 -10.18
N THR A 19 4.74 4.26 -9.41
CA THR A 19 4.36 4.25 -7.98
C THR A 19 2.91 3.83 -7.77
N LEU A 20 1.98 4.36 -8.57
CA LEU A 20 0.56 3.98 -8.51
C LEU A 20 0.35 2.53 -8.91
N ALA A 21 0.99 2.08 -9.99
CA ALA A 21 0.92 0.70 -10.46
C ALA A 21 1.41 -0.28 -9.38
N ILE A 22 2.54 0.01 -8.73
CA ILE A 22 3.08 -0.80 -7.65
C ILE A 22 2.09 -0.84 -6.48
N SER A 23 1.58 0.31 -6.03
CA SER A 23 0.64 0.37 -4.89
C SER A 23 -0.62 -0.46 -5.12
N VAL A 24 -1.18 -0.42 -6.34
CA VAL A 24 -2.36 -1.20 -6.74
C VAL A 24 -2.02 -2.69 -6.87
N ALA A 25 -0.88 -3.03 -7.47
CA ALA A 25 -0.46 -4.42 -7.65
C ALA A 25 -0.11 -5.11 -6.32
N THR A 26 0.46 -4.38 -5.36
CA THR A 26 0.80 -4.93 -4.03
C THR A 26 -0.40 -5.00 -3.10
N PHE A 27 -1.44 -4.18 -3.31
CA PHE A 27 -2.63 -4.13 -2.46
C PHE A 27 -3.26 -5.50 -2.15
N PRO A 28 -3.61 -6.37 -3.13
CA PRO A 28 -4.20 -7.67 -2.82
C PRO A 28 -3.27 -8.57 -2.01
N ILE A 29 -1.96 -8.51 -2.27
CA ILE A 29 -0.95 -9.27 -1.52
C ILE A 29 -0.91 -8.78 -0.07
N VAL A 30 -0.90 -7.46 0.13
CA VAL A 30 -0.93 -6.85 1.47
C VAL A 30 -2.20 -7.23 2.23
N CYS A 31 -3.36 -7.28 1.56
CA CYS A 31 -4.61 -7.74 2.17
C CYS A 31 -4.51 -9.21 2.65
N LEU A 32 -3.97 -10.10 1.83
CA LEU A 32 -3.82 -11.51 2.20
C LEU A 32 -2.83 -11.68 3.37
N VAL A 33 -1.71 -10.96 3.33
CA VAL A 33 -0.72 -10.96 4.41
C VAL A 33 -1.31 -10.40 5.71
N ALA A 34 -2.07 -9.30 5.63
CA ALA A 34 -2.74 -8.70 6.77
C ALA A 34 -3.70 -9.68 7.45
N LEU A 35 -4.51 -10.39 6.66
CA LEU A 35 -5.40 -11.43 7.17
C LEU A 35 -4.60 -12.59 7.79
N ALA A 36 -3.64 -13.15 7.06
CA ALA A 36 -2.85 -14.28 7.53
C ALA A 36 -2.14 -13.97 8.87
N LEU A 37 -1.51 -12.81 8.98
CA LEU A 37 -0.84 -12.37 10.22
C LEU A 37 -1.83 -12.17 11.36
N SER A 38 -3.01 -11.59 11.09
CA SER A 38 -4.04 -11.37 12.11
C SER A 38 -4.56 -12.68 12.69
N TRP A 39 -4.76 -13.71 11.86
CA TRP A 39 -5.11 -15.05 12.31
C TRP A 39 -3.99 -15.71 13.10
N LEU A 40 -2.74 -15.53 12.65
CA LEU A 40 -1.55 -16.11 13.27
C LEU A 40 -1.31 -15.59 14.70
N VAL A 41 -1.74 -14.36 15.02
CA VAL A 41 -1.76 -13.82 16.40
C VAL A 41 -2.61 -14.67 17.35
N PHE A 42 -3.68 -15.29 16.86
CA PHE A 42 -4.55 -16.14 17.67
C PHE A 42 -4.21 -17.63 17.58
N ALA A 43 -3.68 -18.07 16.43
CA ALA A 43 -3.39 -19.49 16.19
C ALA A 43 -2.12 -19.97 16.92
N LEU A 44 -1.16 -19.09 17.21
CA LEU A 44 0.11 -19.48 17.83
C LEU A 44 0.04 -19.48 19.36
N PRO A 45 0.32 -20.62 20.03
CA PRO A 45 0.37 -20.70 21.49
C PRO A 45 1.46 -19.83 22.12
N ALA A 46 2.57 -19.59 21.41
CA ALA A 46 3.63 -18.68 21.87
C ALA A 46 3.11 -17.23 21.99
N LEU A 47 2.21 -16.87 21.08
CA LEU A 47 1.41 -15.67 21.14
C LEU A 47 0.10 -15.96 21.88
N ALA A 48 0.08 -16.72 22.99
CA ALA A 48 -1.10 -16.91 23.88
C ALA A 48 -1.11 -15.98 25.13
N HIS A 49 0.06 -15.45 25.52
CA HIS A 49 0.19 -14.55 26.69
C HIS A 49 0.57 -13.10 26.37
N PHE A 50 0.84 -12.77 25.10
CA PHE A 50 1.02 -11.39 24.64
C PHE A 50 -0.12 -10.47 25.10
N PRO A 51 0.18 -9.32 25.72
CA PRO A 51 -0.84 -8.35 26.10
C PRO A 51 -1.42 -7.67 24.84
N TYR A 52 -2.69 -7.28 24.92
CA TYR A 52 -3.38 -6.53 23.85
C TYR A 52 -3.43 -7.21 22.46
N ARG A 53 -3.54 -8.54 22.38
CA ARG A 53 -3.60 -9.27 21.08
C ARG A 53 -4.62 -8.74 20.08
N TYR A 54 -5.78 -8.34 20.58
CA TYR A 54 -6.84 -7.82 19.74
C TYR A 54 -6.42 -6.51 19.06
N THR A 55 -5.71 -5.62 19.77
CA THR A 55 -5.21 -4.38 19.16
C THR A 55 -4.10 -4.67 18.16
N TRP A 56 -3.27 -5.69 18.40
CA TRP A 56 -2.27 -6.16 17.42
C TRP A 56 -2.92 -6.69 16.15
N ALA A 57 -3.94 -7.55 16.26
CA ALA A 57 -4.70 -8.04 15.11
C ALA A 57 -5.37 -6.88 14.37
N CYS A 58 -5.98 -5.92 15.06
CA CYS A 58 -6.54 -4.71 14.43
C CYS A 58 -5.45 -3.90 13.69
N GLY A 59 -4.28 -3.71 14.31
CA GLY A 59 -3.14 -3.05 13.67
C GLY A 59 -2.67 -3.77 12.41
N LEU A 60 -2.64 -5.11 12.45
CA LEU A 60 -2.27 -5.93 11.30
C LEU A 60 -3.32 -5.84 10.17
N THR A 61 -4.61 -5.85 10.50
CA THR A 61 -5.68 -5.62 9.50
C THR A 61 -5.65 -4.23 8.87
N ALA A 62 -4.96 -3.27 9.48
CA ALA A 62 -4.78 -1.92 8.92
C ALA A 62 -3.63 -1.82 7.90
N LEU A 63 -2.83 -2.87 7.68
CA LEU A 63 -1.74 -2.87 6.67
C LEU A 63 -2.18 -2.40 5.27
N PRO A 64 -3.35 -2.77 4.74
CA PRO A 64 -3.81 -2.28 3.44
C PRO A 64 -4.00 -0.75 3.41
N LEU A 65 -4.46 -0.16 4.51
CA LEU A 65 -4.57 1.30 4.64
C LEU A 65 -3.18 1.95 4.64
N ILE A 66 -2.20 1.31 5.28
CA ILE A 66 -0.81 1.77 5.27
C ILE A 66 -0.24 1.72 3.85
N ASN A 67 -0.49 0.64 3.08
CA ASN A 67 -0.06 0.53 1.68
C ASN A 67 -0.61 1.67 0.80
N VAL A 68 -1.90 1.97 0.93
CA VAL A 68 -2.54 3.07 0.18
C VAL A 68 -2.01 4.43 0.64
N SER A 69 -1.82 4.62 1.95
CA SER A 69 -1.32 5.88 2.51
C SER A 69 0.11 6.18 2.04
N ILE A 70 0.99 5.18 2.05
CA ILE A 70 2.36 5.30 1.54
C ILE A 70 2.35 5.61 0.04
N GLY A 71 1.53 4.91 -0.74
CA GLY A 71 1.38 5.19 -2.17
C GLY A 71 0.90 6.63 -2.43
N GLY A 72 -0.11 7.09 -1.71
CA GLY A 72 -0.62 8.46 -1.81
C GLY A 72 0.41 9.52 -1.39
N LEU A 73 1.14 9.30 -0.30
CA LEU A 73 2.21 10.19 0.14
C LEU A 73 3.36 10.27 -0.86
N ALA A 74 3.75 9.14 -1.45
CA ALA A 74 4.77 9.10 -2.49
C ALA A 74 4.32 9.88 -3.73
N LEU A 75 3.06 9.73 -4.16
CA LEU A 75 2.50 10.51 -5.27
C LEU A 75 2.44 12.01 -4.94
N ALA A 76 2.02 12.40 -3.74
CA ALA A 76 2.00 13.79 -3.31
C ALA A 76 3.41 14.39 -3.27
N TRP A 77 4.40 13.61 -2.81
CA TRP A 77 5.80 14.00 -2.81
C TRP A 77 6.34 14.21 -4.23
N ILE A 78 6.10 13.27 -5.14
CA ILE A 78 6.48 13.39 -6.56
C ILE A 78 5.83 14.64 -7.17
N SER A 79 4.56 14.86 -6.89
CA SER A 79 3.82 16.05 -7.37
C SER A 79 4.44 17.35 -6.87
N TYR A 80 4.84 17.40 -5.60
CA TYR A 80 5.43 18.59 -4.99
C TYR A 80 6.79 18.94 -5.59
N PHE A 81 7.64 17.93 -5.85
CA PHE A 81 8.98 18.15 -6.40
C PHE A 81 9.02 18.31 -7.93
N ASN A 82 7.98 17.86 -8.65
CA ASN A 82 7.85 18.01 -10.09
C ASN A 82 6.88 19.14 -10.51
N ASP A 83 6.50 20.07 -9.61
CA ASP A 83 5.53 21.14 -9.89
C ASP A 83 4.19 20.64 -10.48
N GLY A 84 3.78 19.42 -10.12
CA GLY A 84 2.57 18.77 -10.64
C GLY A 84 2.70 18.16 -12.05
N PHE A 85 3.91 18.11 -12.62
CA PHE A 85 4.15 17.41 -13.88
C PHE A 85 4.41 15.91 -13.67
N PHE A 86 3.64 15.09 -14.38
CA PHE A 86 3.73 13.62 -14.37
C PHE A 86 4.25 13.04 -15.69
N SER A 87 4.70 13.89 -16.62
CA SER A 87 5.17 13.54 -17.98
C SER A 87 6.68 13.52 -18.10
#